data_AF-A0A1V1NX28-F1
#
_entry.id   AF-A0A1V1NX28-F1
#
_cell.length_a   1.000
_cell.length_b   1.000
_cell.length_c   1.000
_cell.angle_alpha   90.00
_cell.angle_beta   90.00
_cell.angle_gamma   90.00
#
_symmetry.space_group_name_H-M   'P 1'
#
loop_
_entity.id
_entity.type
_entity.pdbx_description
1 polymer ?
#
loop_
_entity_poly.entity_id
_entity_poly.type
_entity_poly.pdbx_seq_one_letter_code
_entity_poly.pdbx_strand_id
1 'polypeptide(L)'
;MTIIKDNIIHEQILMALPVDAGWDDRELYWKVSAVDEYGAYTDTETFMFKTNHFSSAPTEQAIVIVHVYDSITRQPIPGAIVTFTCDTNKIDLTMRQSGRYIERFNEPGFYNVSIQANGYETKNESVEIIKNKNQSLDFDISYKFQTGDLNKDRNVDLKDVIMCLQRISEMR
;
A
#
# COMPACT_ATOMS: atom_id res chain seq x y z
N MET A 1 -2.94 -22.56 -11.44
CA MET A 1 -3.08 -21.15 -11.88
C MET A 1 -1.68 -20.56 -11.87
N THR A 2 -1.26 -19.91 -12.96
CA THR A 2 0.08 -19.32 -13.11
C THR A 2 -0.08 -17.82 -13.31
N ILE A 3 0.62 -17.01 -12.52
CA ILE A 3 0.65 -15.55 -12.64
C ILE A 3 2.07 -15.17 -13.05
N ILE A 4 2.21 -14.44 -14.15
CA ILE A 4 3.50 -13.95 -14.66
C ILE A 4 3.57 -12.45 -14.38
N LYS A 5 4.67 -11.99 -13.81
CA LYS A 5 4.92 -10.58 -13.51
C LYS A 5 6.40 -10.25 -13.66
N ASP A 6 6.69 -9.13 -14.32
CA ASP A 6 8.05 -8.66 -14.57
C ASP A 6 8.54 -7.72 -13.46
N ASN A 7 9.85 -7.69 -13.19
CA ASN A 7 10.53 -6.76 -12.27
C ASN A 7 10.03 -6.74 -10.81
N ILE A 8 9.85 -7.91 -10.19
CA ILE A 8 9.43 -8.01 -8.78
C ILE A 8 10.64 -7.84 -7.85
N ILE A 9 10.81 -6.64 -7.28
CA ILE A 9 11.80 -6.37 -6.23
C ILE A 9 11.21 -6.52 -4.83
N HIS A 10 9.94 -6.17 -4.62
CA HIS A 10 9.17 -6.45 -3.40
C HIS A 10 7.66 -6.27 -3.65
N GLU A 11 6.89 -7.35 -3.79
CA GLU A 11 5.43 -7.29 -3.91
C GLU A 11 4.71 -8.27 -3.00
N GLN A 12 3.46 -7.93 -2.66
CA GLN A 12 2.47 -8.87 -2.15
C GLN A 12 1.44 -9.13 -3.26
N ILE A 13 1.07 -10.39 -3.44
CA ILE A 13 0.08 -10.82 -4.44
C ILE A 13 -1.07 -11.50 -3.69
N LEU A 14 -2.29 -11.04 -3.97
CA LEU A 14 -3.50 -11.73 -3.53
C LEU A 14 -3.85 -12.79 -4.57
N MET A 15 -3.81 -14.06 -4.17
CA MET A 15 -4.31 -15.16 -4.99
C MET A 15 -5.71 -15.55 -4.50
N ALA A 16 -6.73 -15.24 -5.30
CA ALA A 16 -8.06 -15.77 -5.06
C ALA A 16 -8.10 -17.24 -5.51
N LEU A 17 -8.48 -18.14 -4.62
CA LEU A 17 -8.76 -19.52 -5.01
C LEU A 17 -10.07 -19.57 -5.81
N PRO A 18 -10.15 -20.35 -6.90
CA PRO A 18 -11.36 -20.48 -7.71
C PRO A 18 -12.60 -20.82 -6.87
N VAL A 19 -13.65 -20.00 -6.88
CA VAL A 19 -14.77 -20.13 -5.92
C VAL A 19 -15.52 -21.47 -6.02
N ASP A 20 -15.47 -22.13 -7.19
CA ASP A 20 -16.32 -23.30 -7.48
C ASP A 20 -15.64 -24.67 -7.25
N ALA A 21 -14.41 -24.73 -6.74
CA ALA A 21 -13.66 -25.99 -6.74
C ALA A 21 -13.86 -26.87 -5.49
N GLY A 22 -14.65 -26.46 -4.50
CA GLY A 22 -14.84 -27.23 -3.26
C GLY A 22 -13.52 -27.46 -2.53
N TRP A 23 -12.94 -26.40 -1.99
CA TRP A 23 -11.57 -26.40 -1.44
C TRP A 23 -11.44 -26.99 -0.04
N ASP A 24 -12.46 -27.59 0.53
CA ASP A 24 -12.40 -28.10 1.90
C ASP A 24 -11.35 -29.21 2.07
N ASP A 25 -10.57 -29.14 3.14
CA ASP A 25 -9.57 -30.14 3.56
C ASP A 25 -8.53 -30.49 2.48
N ARG A 26 -8.13 -29.50 1.67
CA ARG A 26 -7.13 -29.68 0.61
C ARG A 26 -5.77 -29.17 1.03
N GLU A 27 -4.74 -29.87 0.59
CA GLU A 27 -3.38 -29.38 0.63
C GLU A 27 -3.08 -28.65 -0.67
N LEU A 28 -2.86 -27.34 -0.59
CA LEU A 28 -2.43 -26.52 -1.72
C LEU A 28 -0.93 -26.33 -1.65
N TYR A 29 -0.30 -26.56 -2.80
CA TYR A 29 1.13 -26.40 -3.00
C TYR A 29 1.36 -25.24 -3.96
N TRP A 30 2.32 -24.36 -3.63
CA TRP A 30 2.70 -23.25 -4.49
C TRP A 30 4.20 -23.01 -4.45
N LYS A 31 4.76 -22.48 -5.54
CA LYS A 31 6.14 -22.01 -5.63
C LYS A 31 6.18 -20.72 -6.45
N VAL A 32 7.23 -19.93 -6.27
CA VAL A 32 7.49 -18.75 -7.11
C VAL A 32 8.63 -19.07 -8.05
N SER A 33 8.40 -18.86 -9.34
CA SER A 33 9.43 -18.93 -10.38
C SER A 33 9.72 -17.50 -10.84
N ALA A 34 10.93 -17.01 -10.57
CA ALA A 34 11.42 -15.75 -11.13
C ALA A 34 12.09 -16.06 -12.48
N VAL A 35 11.70 -15.36 -13.54
CA VAL A 35 12.29 -15.49 -14.89
C VAL A 35 12.88 -14.14 -15.28
N ASP A 36 14.10 -14.13 -15.81
CA ASP A 36 14.73 -12.90 -16.33
C ASP A 36 14.37 -12.63 -17.80
N GLU A 37 14.81 -11.48 -18.32
CA GLU A 37 14.53 -11.04 -19.69
C GLU A 37 15.14 -11.95 -20.78
N TYR A 38 16.08 -12.83 -20.41
CA TYR A 38 16.74 -13.80 -21.30
C TYR A 38 16.17 -15.22 -21.14
N GLY A 39 15.14 -15.40 -20.30
CA GLY A 39 14.46 -16.67 -20.07
C GLY A 39 15.14 -17.59 -19.06
N ALA A 40 16.17 -17.14 -18.34
CA ALA A 40 16.72 -17.89 -17.22
C ALA A 40 15.75 -17.83 -16.03
N TYR A 41 15.61 -18.92 -15.29
CA TYR A 41 14.67 -18.97 -14.16
C TYR A 41 15.31 -19.50 -12.87
N THR A 42 14.77 -19.04 -11.75
CA THR A 42 15.05 -19.54 -10.40
C THR A 42 13.74 -19.77 -9.67
N ASP A 43 13.65 -20.91 -8.99
CA ASP A 43 12.49 -21.30 -8.21
C ASP A 43 12.75 -21.16 -6.71
N THR A 44 11.70 -20.81 -5.97
CA THR A 44 11.67 -21.03 -4.52
C THR A 44 11.45 -22.50 -4.19
N GLU A 45 11.64 -22.85 -2.92
CA GLU A 45 11.07 -24.09 -2.39
C GLU A 45 9.54 -24.11 -2.58
N THR A 46 8.97 -25.32 -2.58
CA THR A 46 7.53 -25.52 -2.61
C THR A 46 6.95 -25.26 -1.23
N PHE A 47 6.07 -24.27 -1.15
CA PHE A 47 5.28 -23.99 0.04
C PHE A 47 3.97 -24.79 0.01
N MET A 48 3.48 -25.17 1.18
CA MET A 48 2.22 -25.89 1.34
C MET A 48 1.35 -25.20 2.40
N PHE A 49 0.04 -25.13 2.16
CA PHE A 49 -0.93 -24.86 3.20
C PHE A 49 -2.13 -25.80 3.08
N LYS A 50 -2.79 -26.10 4.20
CA LYS A 50 -4.04 -26.87 4.21
C LYS A 50 -5.21 -25.92 4.34
N THR A 51 -6.21 -26.06 3.49
CA THR A 51 -7.55 -25.49 3.70
C THR A 51 -8.30 -26.41 4.65
N ASN A 52 -9.15 -25.87 5.51
CA ASN A 52 -10.07 -26.66 6.33
C ASN A 52 -11.45 -26.02 6.36
N HIS A 53 -12.50 -26.85 6.33
CA HIS A 53 -13.89 -26.37 6.47
C HIS A 53 -14.26 -26.03 7.92
N PHE A 54 -13.36 -26.23 8.88
CA PHE A 54 -13.59 -25.83 10.26
C PHE A 54 -13.58 -24.30 10.36
N SER A 55 -14.76 -23.77 10.05
CA SER A 55 -15.35 -22.58 10.61
C SER A 55 -15.36 -22.67 12.13
N SER A 56 -14.19 -22.55 12.76
CA SER A 56 -14.10 -21.79 14.01
C SER A 56 -14.43 -20.34 13.64
N ALA A 57 -15.71 -20.07 13.33
CA ALA A 57 -16.30 -18.82 12.86
C ALA A 57 -15.40 -18.01 11.88
N PRO A 58 -15.47 -18.20 10.55
CA PRO A 58 -14.68 -17.42 9.60
C PRO A 58 -15.39 -16.09 9.37
N THR A 59 -15.57 -15.25 10.40
CA THR A 59 -16.64 -14.25 10.27
C THR A 59 -16.35 -12.84 10.66
N GLU A 60 -15.15 -12.49 11.10
CA GLU A 60 -14.75 -11.08 11.24
C GLU A 60 -13.30 -10.88 10.85
N GLN A 61 -12.85 -11.35 9.68
CA GLN A 61 -11.56 -10.90 9.13
C GLN A 61 -11.80 -10.04 7.90
N ALA A 62 -10.94 -9.06 7.66
CA ALA A 62 -10.99 -8.23 6.45
C ALA A 62 -9.61 -8.21 5.79
N ILE A 63 -9.59 -8.17 4.46
CA ILE A 63 -8.36 -7.96 3.69
C ILE A 63 -8.38 -6.51 3.21
N VAL A 64 -7.35 -5.76 3.57
CA VAL A 64 -7.23 -4.35 3.21
C VAL A 64 -6.01 -4.17 2.33
N ILE A 65 -6.21 -3.58 1.17
CA ILE A 65 -5.17 -3.13 0.27
C ILE A 65 -4.99 -1.65 0.54
N VAL A 66 -3.80 -1.25 0.98
CA VAL A 66 -3.46 0.13 1.32
C VAL A 66 -2.55 0.70 0.24
N HIS A 67 -2.85 1.91 -0.22
CA HIS A 67 -1.97 2.71 -1.06
C HIS A 67 -1.69 4.07 -0.43
N VAL A 68 -0.48 4.58 -0.63
CA VAL A 68 -0.11 5.93 -0.19
C VAL A 68 0.50 6.71 -1.36
N TYR A 69 -0.06 7.87 -1.64
CA TYR A 69 0.31 8.74 -2.76
C TYR A 69 0.66 10.15 -2.31
N ASP A 70 1.50 10.82 -3.10
CA ASP A 70 1.66 12.27 -2.99
C ASP A 70 0.43 12.97 -3.59
N SER A 71 -0.12 13.92 -2.83
CA SER A 71 -1.37 14.61 -3.20
C SER A 71 -1.25 15.48 -4.46
N ILE A 72 -0.04 15.84 -4.89
CA ILE A 72 0.23 16.69 -6.06
C ILE A 72 0.67 15.86 -7.26
N THR A 73 1.75 15.08 -7.13
CA THR A 73 2.34 14.30 -8.23
C THR A 73 1.57 13.02 -8.51
N ARG A 74 0.73 12.57 -7.57
CA ARG A 74 -0.02 11.30 -7.61
C ARG A 74 0.89 10.08 -7.73
N GLN A 75 2.18 10.23 -7.44
CA GLN A 75 3.13 9.13 -7.41
C GLN A 75 3.04 8.38 -6.08
N PRO A 76 3.25 7.05 -6.07
CA PRO A 76 3.31 6.27 -4.84
C PRO A 76 4.46 6.77 -3.95
N ILE A 77 4.30 6.65 -2.62
CA ILE A 77 5.32 7.04 -1.65
C ILE A 77 5.90 5.78 -0.98
N PRO A 78 7.05 5.27 -1.45
CA PRO A 78 7.79 4.20 -0.80
C PRO A 78 8.22 4.60 0.62
N GLY A 79 8.19 3.64 1.55
CA GLY A 79 8.66 3.85 2.91
C GLY A 79 7.73 4.70 3.79
N ALA A 80 6.56 5.11 3.29
CA ALA A 80 5.52 5.68 4.14
C ALA A 80 5.09 4.66 5.22
N ILE A 81 4.91 5.14 6.43
CA ILE A 81 4.46 4.34 7.58
C ILE A 81 2.99 4.67 7.81
N VAL A 82 2.13 3.65 7.73
CA VAL A 82 0.70 3.75 8.01
C VAL A 82 0.42 2.99 9.29
N THR A 83 0.02 3.71 10.33
CA THR A 83 -0.31 3.15 11.64
C THR A 83 -1.82 3.13 11.82
N PHE A 84 -2.41 1.95 11.89
CA PHE A 84 -3.80 1.76 12.29
C PHE A 84 -3.85 1.54 13.80
N THR A 85 -4.68 2.32 14.51
CA THR A 85 -4.88 2.19 15.96
C THR A 85 -6.36 2.11 16.29
N CYS A 86 -6.76 1.10 17.05
CA CYS A 86 -8.11 0.94 17.60
C CYS A 86 -7.98 0.41 19.01
N ASP A 87 -8.58 1.06 20.00
CA ASP A 87 -8.53 0.69 21.42
C ASP A 87 -7.16 0.19 21.90
N THR A 88 -6.95 -1.13 21.94
CA THR A 88 -5.70 -1.79 22.37
C THR A 88 -4.83 -2.31 21.21
N ASN A 89 -5.35 -2.33 19.99
CA ASN A 89 -4.68 -2.86 18.81
C ASN A 89 -3.98 -1.77 18.01
N LYS A 90 -2.76 -2.10 17.60
CA LYS A 90 -1.92 -1.25 16.75
C LYS A 90 -1.30 -2.08 15.65
N ILE A 91 -1.43 -1.62 14.41
CA ILE A 91 -0.86 -2.25 13.23
C ILE A 91 -0.02 -1.21 12.49
N ASP A 92 1.28 -1.45 12.37
CA ASP A 92 2.21 -0.57 11.66
C ASP A 92 2.57 -1.19 10.31
N LEU A 93 2.24 -0.49 9.22
CA LEU A 93 2.54 -0.90 7.85
C LEU A 93 3.61 0.00 7.26
N THR A 94 4.68 -0.58 6.71
CA THR A 94 5.68 0.18 5.94
C THR A 94 5.46 -0.09 4.45
N MET A 95 5.12 0.97 3.70
CA MET A 95 4.83 0.89 2.27
C MET A 95 6.06 0.45 1.47
N ARG A 96 5.84 -0.47 0.52
CA ARG A 96 6.86 -0.98 -0.38
C ARG A 96 7.17 0.03 -1.50
N GLN A 97 8.11 -0.29 -2.39
CA GLN A 97 8.45 0.56 -3.54
C GLN A 97 7.26 0.85 -4.47
N SER A 98 6.26 -0.04 -4.50
CA SER A 98 5.02 0.19 -5.24
C SER A 98 4.04 1.15 -4.54
N GLY A 99 4.37 1.65 -3.35
CA GLY A 99 3.45 2.43 -2.49
C GLY A 99 2.23 1.64 -2.01
N ARG A 100 2.29 0.30 -2.03
CA ARG A 100 1.18 -0.61 -1.75
C ARG A 100 1.52 -1.59 -0.64
N TYR A 101 0.53 -1.95 0.17
CA TYR A 101 0.60 -3.03 1.15
C TYR A 101 -0.74 -3.78 1.25
N ILE A 102 -0.72 -5.09 1.48
CA ILE A 102 -1.89 -5.94 1.71
C ILE A 102 -1.81 -6.45 3.15
N GLU A 103 -2.81 -6.10 3.96
CA GLU A 103 -2.88 -6.47 5.37
C GLU A 103 -4.17 -7.23 5.69
N ARG A 104 -4.10 -8.16 6.64
CA ARG A 104 -5.25 -8.88 7.16
C ARG A 104 -5.60 -8.33 8.53
N PHE A 105 -6.82 -7.81 8.64
CA PHE A 105 -7.38 -7.33 9.90
C PHE A 105 -8.15 -8.46 10.56
N ASN A 106 -7.74 -8.84 11.77
CA ASN A 106 -8.43 -9.86 12.57
C ASN A 106 -9.60 -9.28 13.39
N GLU A 107 -9.65 -7.95 13.52
CA GLU A 107 -10.70 -7.23 14.24
C GLU A 107 -11.19 -6.05 13.40
N PRO A 108 -12.10 -6.27 12.43
CA PRO A 108 -12.76 -5.22 11.67
C PRO A 108 -13.52 -4.25 12.59
N GLY A 109 -13.57 -2.98 12.19
CA GLY A 109 -14.13 -1.91 13.01
C GLY A 109 -13.56 -0.56 12.61
N PHE A 110 -13.74 0.44 13.47
CA PHE A 110 -13.21 1.79 13.24
C PHE A 110 -11.76 1.87 13.72
N TYR A 111 -10.87 2.32 12.84
CA TYR A 111 -9.47 2.56 13.14
C TYR A 111 -9.14 4.03 12.94
N ASN A 112 -8.34 4.58 13.84
CA ASN A 112 -7.62 5.82 13.60
C ASN A 112 -6.33 5.49 12.86
N VAL A 113 -6.17 6.05 11.67
CA VAL A 113 -5.03 5.85 10.79
C VAL A 113 -4.14 7.08 10.89
N SER A 114 -2.86 6.88 11.17
CA SER A 114 -1.83 7.90 11.09
C SER A 114 -0.84 7.55 9.98
N ILE A 115 -0.67 8.43 9.01
CA ILE A 115 0.25 8.25 7.89
C ILE A 115 1.42 9.22 8.05
N GLN A 116 2.63 8.69 8.02
CA GLN A 116 3.87 9.45 8.13
C GLN A 116 4.85 9.06 7.02
N ALA A 117 5.50 10.05 6.42
CA ALA A 117 6.58 9.82 5.47
C ALA A 117 7.62 10.94 5.59
N ASN A 118 8.88 10.64 5.26
CA ASN A 118 9.94 11.64 5.34
C ASN A 118 9.69 12.78 4.34
N GLY A 119 9.70 14.03 4.82
CA GLY A 119 9.40 15.21 4.02
C GLY A 119 7.90 15.51 3.83
N TYR A 120 7.00 14.69 4.37
CA TYR A 120 5.54 14.88 4.26
C TYR A 120 4.90 15.29 5.58
N GLU A 121 3.77 15.98 5.50
CA GLU A 121 2.92 16.25 6.64
C GLU A 121 2.25 14.97 7.13
N THR A 122 2.16 14.80 8.44
CA THR A 122 1.44 13.68 9.04
C THR A 122 -0.05 13.86 8.78
N LYS A 123 -0.69 12.85 8.18
CA LYS A 123 -2.14 12.81 8.00
C LYS A 123 -2.76 11.86 9.02
N ASN A 124 -3.88 12.27 9.61
CA ASN A 124 -4.69 11.40 10.45
C ASN A 124 -6.11 11.32 9.89
N GLU A 125 -6.66 10.11 9.86
CA GLU A 125 -7.99 9.84 9.28
C GLU A 125 -8.65 8.68 10.02
N SER A 126 -9.97 8.70 10.16
CA SER A 126 -10.72 7.56 10.71
C SER A 126 -11.31 6.74 9.57
N VAL A 127 -11.04 5.43 9.57
CA VAL A 127 -11.54 4.51 8.55
C VAL A 127 -12.29 3.36 9.18
N GLU A 128 -13.36 2.93 8.52
CA GLU A 128 -14.07 1.71 8.87
C GLU A 128 -13.53 0.55 8.04
N ILE A 129 -13.09 -0.51 8.71
CA ILE A 129 -12.71 -1.78 8.10
C ILE A 129 -13.91 -2.71 8.17
N ILE A 130 -14.46 -3.05 7.01
CA ILE A 130 -15.68 -3.85 6.93
C ILE A 130 -15.34 -5.35 6.97
N LYS A 131 -15.99 -6.08 7.88
CA LYS A 131 -15.80 -7.53 8.01
C LYS A 131 -16.11 -8.30 6.72
N ASN A 132 -15.34 -9.35 6.48
CA ASN A 132 -15.45 -10.27 5.35
C ASN A 132 -15.46 -9.57 3.98
N LYS A 133 -14.83 -8.39 3.90
CA LYS A 133 -14.75 -7.60 2.67
C LYS A 133 -13.29 -7.33 2.33
N ASN A 134 -12.99 -7.42 1.03
CA ASN A 134 -11.74 -6.90 0.49
C ASN A 134 -11.94 -5.40 0.24
N GLN A 135 -11.13 -4.57 0.89
CA GLN A 135 -11.24 -3.12 0.83
C GLN A 135 -9.95 -2.51 0.27
N SER A 136 -10.08 -1.50 -0.59
CA SER A 136 -8.95 -0.66 -0.99
C SER A 136 -9.05 0.66 -0.24
N LEU A 137 -7.95 1.06 0.41
CA LEU A 137 -7.79 2.34 1.09
C LEU A 137 -6.66 3.11 0.42
N ASP A 138 -6.98 4.27 -0.13
CA ASP A 138 -6.03 5.13 -0.82
C ASP A 138 -5.84 6.42 -0.01
N PHE A 139 -4.61 6.68 0.43
CA PHE A 139 -4.28 7.84 1.24
C PHE A 139 -3.40 8.80 0.45
N ASP A 140 -3.92 10.00 0.22
CA ASP A 140 -3.14 11.14 -0.28
C ASP A 140 -2.55 11.94 0.90
N ILE A 141 -1.23 12.14 0.91
CA ILE A 141 -0.53 13.00 1.87
C ILE A 141 0.24 14.11 1.16
N SER A 142 0.34 15.26 1.83
CA SER A 142 0.98 16.46 1.26
C SER A 142 2.44 16.55 1.68
N TYR A 143 3.30 16.90 0.73
CA TYR A 143 4.69 17.26 1.05
C TYR A 143 4.71 18.50 1.94
N LYS A 144 5.61 18.54 2.93
CA LYS A 144 5.73 19.68 3.86
C LYS A 144 5.97 20.95 3.07
N PHE A 145 5.20 21.98 3.35
CA PHE A 145 5.42 23.28 2.75
C PHE A 145 6.83 23.78 3.06
N GLN A 146 7.61 24.08 2.01
CA GLN A 146 8.90 24.74 2.16
C GLN A 146 8.73 26.22 1.85
N THR A 147 8.96 27.07 2.85
CA THR A 147 8.95 28.53 2.65
C THR A 147 9.95 28.91 1.57
N GLY A 148 9.48 29.53 0.49
CA GLY A 148 10.30 29.95 -0.64
C GLY A 148 10.23 29.03 -1.86
N ASP A 149 9.66 27.83 -1.74
CA ASP A 149 9.35 26.97 -2.89
C ASP A 149 8.02 27.41 -3.51
N LEU A 150 8.11 28.33 -4.46
CA LEU A 150 6.96 28.95 -5.13
C LEU A 150 6.48 28.13 -6.31
N ASN A 151 7.36 27.34 -6.90
CA ASN A 151 7.06 26.50 -8.06
C ASN A 151 6.59 25.08 -7.67
N LYS A 152 6.67 24.73 -6.37
CA LYS A 152 6.32 23.44 -5.78
C LYS A 152 7.16 22.27 -6.30
N ASP A 153 8.41 22.53 -6.70
CA ASP A 153 9.36 21.51 -7.15
C ASP A 153 10.13 20.85 -5.98
N ARG A 154 9.82 21.24 -4.74
CA ARG A 154 10.40 20.77 -3.48
C ARG A 154 11.83 21.20 -3.23
N ASN A 155 12.34 22.13 -4.04
CA ASN A 155 13.61 22.81 -3.81
C ASN A 155 13.34 24.31 -3.70
N VAL A 156 14.17 25.01 -2.92
CA VAL A 156 14.20 26.47 -2.93
C VAL A 156 15.39 26.90 -3.77
N ASP A 157 15.14 27.31 -5.01
CA ASP A 157 16.17 27.62 -6.00
C ASP A 157 15.91 28.92 -6.81
N LEU A 158 16.73 29.18 -7.83
CA LEU A 158 16.60 30.37 -8.67
C LEU A 158 15.30 30.42 -9.48
N LYS A 159 14.67 29.27 -9.76
CA LYS A 159 13.38 29.23 -10.45
C LYS A 159 12.29 29.85 -9.58
N ASP A 160 12.35 29.68 -8.25
CA ASP A 160 11.41 30.33 -7.35
C ASP A 160 11.56 31.84 -7.38
N VAL A 161 12.79 32.35 -7.36
CA VAL A 161 13.08 33.78 -7.45
C VAL A 161 12.55 34.35 -8.77
N ILE A 162 12.77 33.65 -9.89
CA ILE A 162 12.25 34.05 -11.20
C ILE A 162 10.71 34.07 -11.19
N MET A 163 10.06 33.04 -10.64
CA MET A 163 8.60 33.02 -10.50
C MET A 163 8.07 34.17 -9.65
N CYS A 164 8.76 34.50 -8.57
CA CYS A 164 8.44 35.62 -7.71
C CYS A 164 8.49 36.95 -8.49
N LEU A 165 9.58 37.20 -9.23
CA LEU A 165 9.75 38.39 -10.05
C LEU A 165 8.71 38.50 -11.17
N GLN A 166 8.39 37.37 -11.83
CA GLN A 166 7.33 37.30 -12.84
C GLN A 166 5.98 37.70 -12.24
N ARG A 167 5.60 37.12 -11.10
CA ARG A 167 4.35 37.48 -10.41
C ARG A 167 4.30 38.94 -10.00
N ILE A 168 5.40 39.50 -9.48
CA ILE A 168 5.47 40.93 -9.15
C ILE A 168 5.31 41.81 -10.40
N SER A 169 5.85 41.39 -11.55
CA SER A 169 5.70 42.14 -12.80
C SER A 169 4.27 42.14 -13.36
N GLU A 170 3.48 41.10 -13.04
CA GLU A 170 2.07 40.94 -13.41
C GLU A 170 1.11 41.74 -12.52
N MET A 171 1.55 42.21 -11.34
CA MET A 171 0.73 42.94 -10.37
C MET A 171 0.48 44.42 -10.73
N ARG A 172 0.48 44.77 -12.03
CA ARG A 172 0.22 46.14 -12.51
C ARG A 172 -1.26 46.45 -12.64
#